data_AF-A0A1B1ZHB1-F1
#
_entry.id   AF-A0A1B1ZHB1-F1
#
_cell.length_a   1.000
_cell.length_b   1.000
_cell.length_c   1.000
_cell.angle_alpha   90.00
_cell.angle_beta   90.00
_cell.angle_gamma   90.00
#
_symmetry.space_group_name_H-M   'P 1'
#
loop_
_entity.id
_entity.type
_entity.pdbx_description
1 polymer ?
#
loop_
_entity_poly.entity_id
_entity_poly.type
_entity_poly.pdbx_seq_one_letter_code
_entity_poly.pdbx_strand_id
1 'polypeptide(L)' 'MDQMHLSGPASIDALAWRKSVRSGYQGNCVELAVADGDVAVRNSRDPHGTILAFPASGMAAFLSSIKGGELDDLA' A
#
# COMPACT_ATOMS: atom_id res chain seq x y z
N MET A 1 -12.81 -21.79 3.94
CA MET A 1 -11.84 -20.81 3.40
C MET A 1 -12.66 -19.62 2.97
N ASP A 2 -13.11 -18.85 3.96
CA ASP A 2 -14.02 -17.73 3.77
C ASP A 2 -13.15 -16.48 3.62
N GLN A 3 -13.07 -15.99 2.38
CA GLN A 3 -12.38 -14.75 2.04
C GLN A 3 -13.23 -13.61 2.55
N MET A 4 -12.72 -12.87 3.52
CA MET A 4 -13.36 -11.72 4.14
C MET A 4 -13.60 -10.64 3.07
N HIS A 5 -14.77 -10.70 2.42
CA HIS A 5 -15.28 -9.68 1.53
C HIS A 5 -15.62 -8.44 2.37
N LEU A 6 -14.79 -7.41 2.28
CA LEU A 6 -15.08 -6.10 2.88
C LEU A 6 -16.29 -5.49 2.17
N SER A 7 -17.47 -5.57 2.79
CA SER A 7 -18.70 -4.93 2.32
C SER A 7 -18.75 -3.43 2.68
N GLY A 8 -18.02 -2.61 1.90
CA GLY A 8 -18.22 -1.16 1.64
C GLY A 8 -17.74 -0.13 2.69
N PRO A 9 -17.47 1.15 2.29
CA PRO A 9 -17.76 1.82 1.02
C PRO A 9 -16.52 2.01 0.11
N ALA A 10 -16.80 2.14 -1.20
CA ALA A 10 -15.88 1.99 -2.33
C ALA A 10 -15.35 0.56 -2.48
N SER A 11 -15.66 -0.08 -3.62
CA SER A 11 -14.88 -1.23 -4.08
C SER A 11 -13.41 -0.84 -3.98
N ILE A 12 -12.56 -1.76 -3.53
CA ILE A 12 -11.11 -1.58 -3.50
C ILE A 12 -10.58 -1.04 -4.85
N ASP A 13 -11.21 -1.42 -5.97
CA ASP A 13 -10.89 -0.91 -7.31
C ASP A 13 -11.26 0.56 -7.53
N ALA A 14 -12.23 1.09 -6.77
CA ALA A 14 -12.66 2.48 -6.79
C ALA A 14 -11.78 3.40 -5.93
N LEU A 15 -10.80 2.86 -5.19
CA LEU A 15 -9.83 3.68 -4.48
C LEU A 15 -8.92 4.43 -5.46
N ALA A 16 -8.48 5.63 -5.06
CA ALA A 16 -7.56 6.45 -5.85
C ALA A 16 -6.11 5.93 -5.74
N TRP A 17 -5.81 4.87 -6.49
CA TRP A 17 -4.49 4.24 -6.52
C TRP A 17 -3.42 5.14 -7.15
N ARG A 18 -2.32 5.34 -6.43
CA ARG A 18 -1.13 6.03 -6.91
C ARG A 18 0.02 5.04 -7.05
N LYS A 19 0.48 4.85 -8.29
CA LYS A 19 1.67 4.07 -8.61
C LYS A 19 2.95 4.85 -8.28
N SER A 20 3.95 4.18 -7.73
CA SER A 20 5.27 4.80 -7.51
C SER A 20 5.90 5.20 -8.84
N VAL A 21 6.51 6.39 -8.92
CA VAL A 21 7.26 6.85 -10.10
C VAL A 21 8.55 6.06 -10.35
N ARG A 22 9.00 5.26 -9.38
CA ARG A 22 10.13 4.32 -9.51
C ARG A 22 9.70 2.97 -10.09
N SER A 23 8.40 2.79 -10.36
CA SER A 23 7.84 1.62 -11.03
C SER A 23 8.24 1.61 -12.50
N GLY A 24 9.33 0.91 -12.83
CA GLY A 24 9.81 0.70 -14.20
C GLY A 24 9.64 -0.74 -14.68
N TYR A 25 10.20 -1.05 -15.86
CA TYR A 25 10.15 -2.38 -16.46
C TYR A 25 10.77 -3.49 -15.58
N GLN A 26 11.66 -3.10 -14.65
CA GLN A 26 12.45 -3.99 -13.79
C GLN A 26 11.73 -4.49 -12.51
N GLY A 27 10.45 -4.17 -12.31
CA GLY A 27 9.56 -5.14 -11.66
C GLY A 27 9.29 -5.11 -10.16
N ASN A 28 9.49 -3.99 -9.47
CA ASN A 28 9.07 -3.81 -8.06
C ASN A 28 8.01 -2.72 -7.92
N CYS A 29 6.93 -2.84 -8.71
CA CYS A 29 5.93 -1.79 -8.82
C CYS A 29 4.92 -1.92 -7.68
N VAL A 30 4.81 -0.88 -6.85
CA VAL A 30 3.84 -0.78 -5.75
C VAL A 30 2.86 0.36 -6.02
N GLU A 31 1.61 0.15 -5.64
CA GLU A 31 0.57 1.19 -5.63
C GLU A 31 0.06 1.40 -4.21
N LEU A 32 -0.24 2.66 -3.89
CA LEU A 32 -0.82 3.04 -2.60
C LEU A 32 -2.13 3.81 -2.82
N ALA A 33 -3.10 3.63 -1.93
CA ALA A 33 -4.30 4.45 -1.86
C ALA A 33 -4.64 4.79 -0.41
N VAL A 34 -5.23 5.95 -0.18
CA VAL A 34 -5.79 6.31 1.14
C VAL A 34 -7.25 5.89 1.17
N ALA A 35 -7.66 5.18 2.22
CA ALA A 35 -9.01 4.69 2.41
C ALA A 35 -9.37 4.76 3.90
N ASP A 36 -10.36 5.58 4.27
CA ASP A 36 -10.96 5.62 5.60
C ASP A 36 -9.98 5.61 6.80
N GLY A 37 -8.89 6.38 6.71
CA GLY A 37 -7.89 6.48 7.77
C GLY A 37 -6.75 5.47 7.69
N ASP A 38 -6.81 4.57 6.71
CA ASP A 38 -5.77 3.62 6.37
C ASP A 38 -5.06 3.99 5.05
N VAL A 39 -3.89 3.39 4.87
CA VAL A 39 -3.13 3.36 3.62
C VAL A 39 -3.12 1.92 3.14
N ALA A 40 -3.83 1.69 2.03
CA ALA A 40 -3.84 0.43 1.30
C ALA A 40 -2.60 0.35 0.39
N VAL A 41 -1.96 -0.81 0.36
CA VAL A 41 -0.77 -1.11 -0.44
C VAL A 41 -1.01 -2.39 -1.23
N ARG A 42 -0.70 -2.38 -2.52
CA ARG A 42 -0.78 -3.56 -3.39
C ARG A 42 0.36 -3.64 -4.40
N ASN A 43 0.54 -4.84 -4.94
CA ASN A 43 1.45 -5.10 -6.06
C ASN A 43 0.81 -4.59 -7.37
N SER A 44 1.48 -3.68 -8.09
CA SER A 44 0.93 -3.18 -9.35
C SER A 44 0.81 -4.25 -10.44
N ARG A 45 1.56 -5.36 -10.34
CA ARG A 45 1.51 -6.48 -11.28
C ARG A 45 0.42 -7.49 -10.95
N ASP A 46 -0.17 -7.39 -9.76
CA ASP A 46 -1.29 -8.19 -9.32
C ASP A 46 -2.33 -7.32 -8.60
N PRO A 47 -3.06 -6.43 -9.33
CA PRO A 47 -3.97 -5.45 -8.73
C PRO A 47 -5.16 -6.06 -7.99
N HIS A 48 -5.48 -7.33 -8.29
CA HIS A 48 -6.55 -8.11 -7.66
C HIS A 48 -6.02 -9.10 -6.60
N GLY A 49 -4.71 -9.13 -6.39
CA GLY A 49 -4.09 -9.89 -5.30
C GLY A 49 -4.35 -9.27 -3.94
N THR A 50 -3.70 -9.83 -2.92
CA THR A 50 -3.88 -9.37 -1.53
C THR A 50 -3.47 -7.91 -1.36
N ILE A 51 -4.31 -7.16 -0.67
CA ILE A 51 -4.04 -5.78 -0.26
C ILE A 51 -3.70 -5.75 1.21
N LEU A 52 -2.63 -5.03 1.53
CA LEU A 52 -2.24 -4.74 2.89
C LEU A 52 -2.77 -3.37 3.27
N ALA A 53 -3.49 -3.26 4.38
CA ALA A 53 -3.95 -2.00 4.92
C ALA A 53 -3.19 -1.68 6.21
N PHE A 54 -2.66 -0.47 6.30
CA PHE A 54 -1.97 0.03 7.48
C PHE A 54 -2.64 1.31 7.96
N PRO A 55 -2.78 1.54 9.27
CA PRO A 55 -3.22 2.83 9.79
C PRO A 55 -2.36 3.96 9.21
N ALA A 56 -2.97 5.08 8.81
CA ALA A 56 -2.24 6.21 8.24
C ALA A 56 -1.16 6.75 9.19
N SER A 57 -1.42 6.71 10.50
CA SER A 57 -0.43 7.06 11.53
C SER A 57 0.77 6.10 11.53
N GLY A 58 0.53 4.80 11.36
CA GLY A 58 1.58 3.79 11.24
C GLY A 58 2.42 3.99 9.98
N MET A 59 1.78 4.25 8.84
CA MET A 59 2.49 4.57 7.60
C MET A 59 3.33 5.85 7.73
N ALA A 60 2.81 6.89 8.39
CA ALA A 60 3.55 8.13 8.63
C ALA A 60 4.78 7.93 9.55
N ALA A 61 4.64 7.13 10.60
CA ALA A 61 5.75 6.76 11.48
C ALA A 61 6.82 5.97 10.72
N PHE A 62 6.40 4.94 9.96
CA PHE A 62 7.29 4.12 9.15
C PHE A 62 8.10 4.95 8.15
N LEU A 63 7.44 5.86 7.41
CA LEU A 63 8.13 6.74 6.46
C LEU A 63 9.09 7.71 7.15
N SER A 64 8.77 8.15 8.36
CA SER A 64 9.67 9.00 9.15
C SER A 64 10.94 8.22 9.55
N SER A 65 10.80 6.99 10.00
CA SER A 65 11.92 6.12 10.34
C SER A 65 12.82 5.79 9.15
N ILE A 66 12.23 5.48 7.97
CA ILE A 66 13.01 5.30 6.73
C ILE A 66 13.82 6.56 6.42
N LYS A 67 13.18 7.74 6.46
CA LYS A 67 13.88 9.00 6.14
C LYS A 67 14.95 9.38 7.17
N GLY A 68 14.79 8.91 8.40
CA GLY A 68 15.76 9.09 9.48
C GLY A 68 16.94 8.11 9.44
N GLY A 69 16.90 7.09 8.57
CA GLY A 69 17.93 6.05 8.49
C GLY A 69 17.86 5.02 9.61
N GLU A 70 16.80 5.03 10.43
CA GLU A 70 16.62 4.09 11.56
C GLU A 70 16.47 2.63 11.10
N LEU A 71 16.20 2.43 9.82
CA LEU A 71 15.93 1.12 9.20
C LEU A 71 16.94 0.78 8.09
N ASP A 72 18.08 1.49 8.01
CA ASP A 72 19.09 1.27 6.96
C ASP A 72 19.80 -0.08 7.10
N ASP A 73 19.76 -0.71 8.27
CA ASP A 73 20.25 -2.07 8.51
C ASP A 73 19.39 -3.15 7.82
N LEU A 74 18.18 -2.80 7.36
CA LEU A 74 17.29 -3.67 6.61
C LEU A 74 17.43 -3.57 5.08
N ALA A 75 18.27 -2.67 4.57
CA ALA A 75 18.39 -2.32 3.15
C ALA A 75 19.34 -3.22 2.34
#